data_AF-A0A2H0NFE5-F1
#
_entry.id   AF-A0A2H0NFE5-F1
#
_cell.length_a   1.000
_cell.length_b   1.000
_cell.length_c   1.000
_cell.angle_alpha   90.00
_cell.angle_beta   90.00
_cell.angle_gamma   90.00
#
_symmetry.space_group_name_H-M   'P 1'
#
loop_
_entity.id
_entity.type
_entity.pdbx_description
1 polymer ?
#
loop_
_entity_poly.entity_id
_entity_poly.type
_entity_poly.pdbx_seq_one_letter_code
_entity_poly.pdbx_strand_id
1 'polypeptide(L)'
;MFSSLVLGLASVTNQVALAAAKCTVNGQEVDCAELGNKIKGFLGWGIGGFLVIAALGIWATVFWIMMIVHAAKHDVENKAMWIILMVFTGIVGALIYYFVVKRKFANSASSFRAPTPMR
;
A
#
# COMPACT_ATOMS: atom_id res chain seq x y z
N MET A 1 -19.86 -10.19 -0.62
CA MET A 1 -18.85 -10.32 0.45
C MET A 1 -18.58 -9.01 1.20
N PHE A 2 -18.75 -7.81 0.61
CA PHE A 2 -18.55 -6.53 1.33
C PHE A 2 -19.68 -6.13 2.32
N SER A 3 -20.88 -6.71 2.22
CA SER A 3 -22.02 -6.31 3.07
C SER A 3 -21.95 -6.84 4.50
N SER A 4 -21.34 -8.02 4.71
CA SER A 4 -21.26 -8.66 6.02
C SER A 4 -20.26 -7.99 6.97
N LEU A 5 -19.24 -7.31 6.43
CA LEU A 5 -18.24 -6.61 7.24
C LEU A 5 -18.79 -5.31 7.84
N VAL A 6 -19.70 -4.63 7.13
CA VAL A 6 -20.33 -3.38 7.58
C VAL A 6 -21.34 -3.63 8.71
N LEU A 7 -22.11 -4.73 8.60
CA LEU A 7 -23.03 -5.16 9.66
C LEU A 7 -22.31 -5.61 10.95
N GLY A 8 -21.09 -6.16 10.82
CA GLY A 8 -20.25 -6.54 11.97
C GLY A 8 -19.61 -5.36 12.71
N LEU A 9 -19.31 -4.26 12.02
CA LEU A 9 -18.84 -3.02 12.65
C LEU A 9 -19.98 -2.20 13.28
N ALA A 10 -21.20 -2.31 12.74
CA ALA A 10 -22.38 -1.62 13.27
C ALA A 10 -22.92 -2.25 14.59
N SER A 11 -22.59 -3.50 14.92
CA SER A 11 -22.98 -4.09 16.21
C SER A 11 -22.12 -3.61 17.39
N VAL A 12 -21.03 -2.88 17.13
CA VAL A 12 -20.17 -2.30 18.19
C VAL A 12 -20.69 -0.93 18.66
N THR A 13 -21.62 -0.29 17.95
CA THR A 13 -22.08 1.07 18.30
C THR A 13 -23.14 1.14 19.40
N ASN A 14 -23.68 0.01 19.88
CA ASN A 14 -24.73 0.01 20.92
C ASN A 14 -24.21 -0.32 22.33
N GLN A 15 -23.11 0.32 22.75
CA GLN A 15 -22.49 0.16 24.07
C GLN A 15 -22.98 1.18 25.12
N VAL A 16 -24.06 1.92 24.86
CA VAL A 16 -24.52 2.98 25.77
C VAL A 16 -25.05 2.42 27.11
N ALA A 17 -25.37 1.12 27.19
CA ALA A 17 -25.75 0.46 28.44
C ALA A 17 -24.56 -0.04 29.30
N LEU A 18 -23.33 -0.06 28.76
CA LEU A 18 -22.12 -0.55 29.45
C LEU A 18 -21.23 0.57 30.02
N ALA A 19 -21.49 1.84 29.65
CA ALA A 19 -20.68 2.99 30.02
C ALA A 19 -20.80 3.44 31.49
N ALA A 20 -21.79 2.92 32.25
CA ALA A 20 -21.99 3.24 33.67
C ALA A 20 -21.69 2.05 34.60
N ALA A 21 -21.24 0.91 34.06
CA ALA A 21 -20.85 -0.24 34.86
C ALA A 21 -19.43 -0.04 35.41
N LYS A 22 -19.18 -0.52 36.63
CA LYS A 22 -17.81 -0.74 37.14
C LYS A 22 -17.40 -2.16 36.77
N CYS A 23 -16.24 -2.32 36.13
CA CYS A 23 -15.74 -3.61 35.67
C CYS A 23 -14.73 -4.13 36.70
N THR A 24 -14.87 -5.39 37.13
CA THR A 24 -13.85 -6.02 37.99
C THR A 24 -12.82 -6.74 37.11
N VAL A 25 -11.62 -6.17 36.98
CA VAL A 25 -10.50 -6.83 36.30
C VAL A 25 -9.55 -7.33 37.37
N ASN A 26 -9.39 -8.64 37.50
CA ASN A 26 -8.53 -9.28 38.53
C ASN A 26 -8.83 -8.79 39.97
N GLY A 27 -10.09 -8.52 40.29
CA GLY A 27 -10.52 -8.04 41.61
C GLY A 27 -10.32 -6.54 41.87
N GLN A 28 -9.81 -5.76 40.91
CA GLN A 28 -9.78 -4.30 40.98
C GLN A 28 -10.98 -3.70 40.23
N GLU A 29 -11.73 -2.81 40.89
CA GLU A 29 -12.79 -2.02 40.27
C GLU A 29 -12.16 -0.97 39.35
N VAL A 30 -12.27 -1.19 38.04
CA VAL A 30 -11.87 -0.23 37.01
C VAL A 30 -13.11 0.32 36.32
N ASP A 31 -13.06 1.60 36.00
CA ASP A 31 -14.13 2.26 35.27
C ASP A 31 -14.21 1.71 33.85
N CYS A 32 -15.34 1.08 33.48
CA CYS A 32 -15.49 0.46 32.17
C CYS A 32 -15.40 1.50 31.04
N ALA A 33 -15.71 2.79 31.31
CA ALA A 33 -15.62 3.85 30.30
C ALA A 33 -14.15 4.18 29.97
N GLU A 34 -13.25 4.14 30.95
CA GLU A 34 -11.82 4.35 30.71
C GLU A 34 -11.19 3.19 29.93
N LEU A 35 -11.58 1.96 30.23
CA LEU A 35 -11.11 0.78 29.49
C LEU A 35 -11.60 0.78 28.03
N GLY A 36 -12.86 1.16 27.80
CA GLY A 36 -13.44 1.30 26.46
C GLY A 36 -12.71 2.34 25.60
N ASN A 37 -12.32 3.47 26.19
CA ASN A 37 -11.57 4.51 25.48
C ASN A 37 -10.16 4.06 25.09
N LYS A 38 -9.47 3.29 25.94
CA LYS A 38 -8.14 2.72 25.61
C LYS A 38 -8.23 1.69 24.49
N ILE A 39 -9.24 0.80 24.54
CA ILE A 39 -9.47 -0.21 23.51
C ILE A 39 -9.85 0.44 22.17
N LYS A 40 -10.72 1.47 22.19
CA LYS A 40 -11.10 2.23 21.00
C LYS A 40 -9.90 2.97 20.39
N GLY A 41 -9.03 3.55 21.22
CA GLY A 41 -7.79 4.19 20.77
C GLY A 41 -6.83 3.21 20.09
N PHE A 42 -6.62 2.04 20.71
CA PHE A 42 -5.77 0.98 20.17
C PHE A 42 -6.32 0.38 18.87
N LEU A 43 -7.62 0.06 18.82
CA LEU A 43 -8.28 -0.47 17.62
C LEU A 43 -8.33 0.59 16.51
N GLY A 44 -8.64 1.84 16.84
CA GLY A 44 -8.72 2.93 15.86
C GLY A 44 -7.37 3.21 15.19
N TRP A 45 -6.32 3.43 15.99
CA TRP A 45 -4.98 3.70 15.46
C TRP A 45 -4.33 2.44 14.86
N GLY A 46 -4.48 1.30 15.52
CA GLY A 46 -3.89 0.03 15.09
C GLY A 46 -4.48 -0.49 13.79
N ILE A 47 -5.81 -0.69 13.74
CA ILE A 47 -6.47 -1.22 12.54
C ILE A 47 -6.48 -0.19 11.42
N GLY A 48 -6.73 1.08 11.73
CA GLY A 48 -6.66 2.17 10.75
C GLY A 48 -5.27 2.28 10.12
N GLY A 49 -4.21 2.30 10.93
CA GLY A 49 -2.84 2.34 10.47
C GLY A 49 -2.45 1.10 9.66
N PHE A 50 -2.85 -0.09 10.11
CA PHE A 50 -2.59 -1.35 9.41
C PHE A 50 -3.20 -1.37 8.01
N LEU A 51 -4.45 -0.91 7.85
CA LEU A 51 -5.12 -0.89 6.54
C LEU A 51 -4.42 0.06 5.55
N VAL A 52 -3.92 1.21 6.02
CA VAL A 52 -3.18 2.14 5.18
C VAL A 52 -1.84 1.54 4.73
N ILE A 53 -1.09 0.94 5.66
CA ILE A 53 0.19 0.30 5.33
C ILE A 53 -0.03 -0.89 4.40
N ALA A 54 -1.06 -1.70 4.63
CA ALA A 54 -1.41 -2.83 3.78
C ALA A 54 -1.76 -2.37 2.37
N ALA A 55 -2.58 -1.31 2.23
CA ALA A 55 -2.89 -0.74 0.93
C ALA A 55 -1.63 -0.26 0.21
N LEU A 56 -0.76 0.51 0.87
CA LEU A 56 0.51 0.97 0.30
C LEU A 56 1.43 -0.20 -0.12
N GLY A 57 1.50 -1.26 0.68
CA GLY A 57 2.26 -2.47 0.35
C GLY A 57 1.74 -3.18 -0.91
N ILE A 58 0.41 -3.27 -1.06
CA ILE A 58 -0.21 -3.84 -2.26
C ILE A 58 0.10 -2.97 -3.49
N TRP A 59 -0.04 -1.65 -3.38
CA TRP A 59 0.30 -0.74 -4.47
C TRP A 59 1.77 -0.84 -4.88
N ALA A 60 2.68 -0.95 -3.91
CA ALA A 60 4.11 -1.05 -4.19
C ALA A 60 4.50 -2.38 -4.84
N THR A 61 3.86 -3.50 -4.47
CA THR A 61 4.09 -4.80 -5.10
C THR A 61 3.55 -4.84 -6.53
N VAL A 62 2.36 -4.27 -6.78
CA VAL A 62 1.82 -4.13 -8.15
C VAL A 62 2.75 -3.28 -9.01
N PHE A 63 3.24 -2.15 -8.49
CA PHE A 63 4.20 -1.30 -9.20
C PHE A 63 5.50 -2.05 -9.53
N TRP A 64 6.05 -2.81 -8.58
CA TRP A 64 7.26 -3.60 -8.78
C TRP A 64 7.11 -4.64 -9.89
N ILE A 65 6.02 -5.40 -9.89
CA ILE A 65 5.73 -6.38 -10.94
C ILE A 65 5.57 -5.70 -12.30
N MET A 66 4.87 -4.56 -12.37
CA MET A 66 4.69 -3.82 -13.61
C MET A 66 6.02 -3.37 -14.23
N MET A 67 7.01 -2.99 -13.41
CA MET A 67 8.34 -2.60 -13.91
C MET A 67 9.11 -3.80 -14.47
N ILE A 68 9.01 -4.96 -13.85
CA ILE A 68 9.60 -6.20 -14.36
C ILE A 68 8.97 -6.57 -15.71
N VAL A 69 7.64 -6.51 -15.81
CA VAL A 69 6.92 -6.77 -17.08
C VAL A 69 7.34 -5.78 -18.17
N HIS A 70 7.51 -4.50 -17.83
CA HIS A 70 8.00 -3.50 -18.78
C HIS A 70 9.40 -3.83 -19.30
N ALA A 71 10.32 -4.24 -18.42
CA ALA A 71 11.67 -4.67 -18.79
C ALA A 71 11.69 -5.95 -19.64
N ALA A 72 10.71 -6.83 -19.47
CA ALA A 72 10.59 -8.04 -20.28
C ALA A 72 9.97 -7.78 -21.67
N LYS A 73 9.03 -6.83 -21.77
CA LYS A 73 8.33 -6.49 -23.02
C LYS A 73 9.12 -5.61 -23.97
N HIS A 74 9.99 -4.75 -23.45
CA HIS A 74 10.81 -3.86 -24.25
C HIS A 74 12.23 -4.41 -24.33
N ASP A 75 12.87 -4.30 -25.49
CA ASP A 75 14.27 -4.68 -25.63
C ASP A 75 15.16 -3.59 -25.04
N VAL A 76 15.37 -3.70 -23.74
CA VAL A 76 16.26 -2.83 -22.96
C VAL A 76 17.69 -3.37 -23.03
N GLU A 77 18.64 -2.47 -23.27
CA GLU A 77 20.06 -2.79 -23.17
C GLU A 77 20.35 -3.39 -21.78
N ASN A 78 20.99 -4.56 -21.76
CA ASN A 78 21.25 -5.32 -20.54
C ASN A 78 19.97 -5.71 -19.76
N LYS A 79 18.91 -6.15 -20.45
CA LYS A 79 17.64 -6.58 -19.84
C LYS A 79 17.79 -7.53 -18.65
N ALA A 80 18.66 -8.53 -18.77
CA ALA A 80 18.87 -9.55 -17.74
C ALA A 80 19.42 -8.93 -16.44
N MET A 81 20.38 -8.01 -16.56
CA MET A 81 20.94 -7.28 -15.42
C MET A 81 19.88 -6.46 -14.70
N TRP A 82 19.05 -5.71 -15.44
CA TRP A 82 17.99 -4.89 -14.86
C TRP A 82 16.92 -5.71 -14.14
N ILE A 83 16.52 -6.85 -14.72
CA ILE A 83 15.55 -7.76 -14.09
C ILE A 83 16.14 -8.34 -12.80
N ILE A 84 17.39 -8.82 -12.82
CA ILE A 84 18.06 -9.37 -11.63
C ILE A 84 18.17 -8.30 -10.54
N LEU A 85 18.59 -7.08 -10.87
CA LEU A 85 18.68 -5.98 -9.90
C LEU A 85 17.32 -5.66 -9.29
N MET A 86 16.26 -5.55 -10.10
CA MET A 86 14.90 -5.31 -9.60
C MET A 86 14.40 -6.43 -8.70
N VAL A 87 14.73 -7.69 -8.99
CA VAL A 87 14.33 -8.82 -8.17
C VAL A 87 15.05 -8.83 -6.82
N PHE A 88 16.36 -8.56 -6.78
CA PHE A 88 17.13 -8.56 -5.54
C PHE A 88 16.89 -7.32 -4.66
N THR A 89 16.69 -6.15 -5.26
CA THR A 89 16.49 -4.90 -4.52
C THR A 89 15.02 -4.54 -4.30
N GLY A 90 14.10 -5.30 -4.91
CA GLY A 90 12.66 -5.13 -4.76
C GLY A 90 12.15 -3.77 -5.28
N ILE A 91 11.33 -3.10 -4.46
CA ILE A 91 10.69 -1.82 -4.81
C ILE A 91 11.74 -0.74 -5.13
N VAL A 92 12.87 -0.73 -4.44
CA VAL A 92 13.95 0.25 -4.67
C VAL A 92 14.52 0.11 -6.09
N GLY A 93 14.76 -1.12 -6.53
CA GLY A 93 15.20 -1.39 -7.91
C GLY A 93 14.18 -0.98 -8.95
N ALA A 94 12.90 -1.23 -8.70
CA ALA A 94 11.83 -0.80 -9.61
C ALA A 94 11.76 0.73 -9.74
N LEU A 95 11.96 1.47 -8.65
CA LEU A 95 12.04 2.93 -8.69
C LEU A 95 13.25 3.41 -9.52
N ILE A 96 14.44 2.82 -9.29
CA ILE A 96 15.65 3.18 -10.06
C ILE A 96 15.45 2.88 -11.55
N TYR A 97 14.92 1.70 -11.89
CA TYR A 97 14.62 1.33 -13.27
C TYR A 97 13.63 2.31 -13.93
N TYR A 98 12.57 2.70 -13.21
CA TYR A 98 11.60 3.66 -13.70
C TYR A 98 12.25 5.00 -14.08
N PHE A 99 13.11 5.56 -13.23
CA PHE A 99 13.75 6.85 -13.49
C PHE A 99 14.86 6.79 -14.52
N VAL A 100 15.70 5.75 -14.48
CA VAL A 100 16.91 5.65 -15.33
C VAL A 100 16.56 5.13 -16.73
N VAL A 101 15.74 4.08 -16.80
CA VAL A 101 15.48 3.37 -18.04
C VAL A 101 14.19 3.86 -18.68
N LYS A 102 13.05 3.71 -18.00
CA LYS A 102 11.74 4.02 -18.58
C LYS A 102 11.61 5.49 -19.01
N ARG A 103 12.18 6.43 -18.26
CA ARG A 103 12.18 7.87 -18.63
C ARG A 103 13.00 8.15 -19.91
N LYS A 104 14.09 7.42 -20.15
CA LYS A 104 14.86 7.55 -21.40
C LYS A 104 14.08 7.05 -22.61
N PHE A 105 13.36 5.93 -22.49
CA PHE A 105 12.49 5.44 -23.58
C PHE A 105 11.41 6.45 -23.97
N ALA A 106 10.80 7.15 -23.01
CA ALA A 106 9.82 8.20 -23.30
C ALA A 106 10.40 9.39 -24.09
N ASN A 107 11.67 9.75 -23.84
CA ASN A 107 12.34 10.86 -24.52
C ASN A 107 12.90 10.46 -25.90
N SER A 108 13.33 9.22 -26.10
CA SER A 108 13.81 8.75 -27.41
C SER A 108 12.68 8.70 -28.46
N ALA A 109 11.44 8.43 -28.04
CA ALA A 109 10.29 8.41 -28.94
C ALA A 109 9.94 9.79 -29.55
N SER A 110 10.32 10.91 -28.90
CA SER A 110 10.07 12.26 -29.41
C SER A 110 11.20 12.82 -30.30
N SER A 111 12.39 12.21 -30.26
CA SER A 111 13.54 12.57 -31.10
C SER A 111 13.47 11.95 -32.51
N PHE A 112 12.70 10.87 -32.69
CA PHE A 112 12.32 10.36 -34.01
C PHE A 112 11.24 11.26 -34.63
N ARG A 113 11.50 12.57 -34.68
CA ARG A 113 10.80 13.48 -35.58
C ARG A 113 11.39 13.23 -36.96
N ALA A 114 10.56 12.72 -37.87
CA ALA A 114 10.93 12.39 -39.23
C ALA A 114 11.75 13.53 -39.86
N PRO A 115 12.80 13.23 -40.67
CA PRO A 115 13.52 14.26 -41.39
C PRO A 115 12.52 15.12 -42.16
N THR A 116 12.46 16.41 -41.86
CA THR A 116 11.73 17.38 -42.64
C THR A 116 12.20 17.27 -44.09
N PRO A 117 11.30 17.19 -45.09
CA PRO A 117 11.72 17.12 -46.48
C PRO A 117 12.61 18.32 -46.78
N MET A 118 13.85 18.06 -47.23
CA MET A 118 14.70 19.12 -47.77
C MET A 118 13.99 19.67 -49.01
N ARG A 119 13.70 20.97 -48.97
CA ARG A 119 13.08 21.73 -50.05
C ARG A 119 14.04 21.88 -51.22
#